data_AF-A0A7C3LJ80-F1
#
_entry.id   AF-A0A7C3LJ80-F1
#
_cell.length_a   1.000
_cell.length_b   1.000
_cell.length_c   1.000
_cell.angle_alpha   90.00
_cell.angle_beta   90.00
_cell.angle_gamma   90.00
#
_symmetry.space_group_name_H-M   'P 1'
#
loop_
_entity.id
_entity.type
_entity.pdbx_description
1 polymer ?
#
loop_
_entity_poly.entity_id
_entity_poly.type
_entity_poly.pdbx_seq_one_letter_code
_entity_poly.pdbx_strand_id
1 'polypeptide(L)'
;MLALIKPHWLTAVFLLLLLSMTACERPSDPASVVAANPAAATSAPLLPTPTLVRTRLPQATATATAVPFTPTPTLTPTPFYTGPLSPPCGLSLPLLPDQTEAAVTELSPDAAALTAVEEIIWPSARPALQRLLDEPGTVGLAAYRVGDEANGVYLNADMQMPLASVVKLLPLVAYAEAVAAGKLDPTSTVTLAELEQYYLPGYDLGSHNRAVQELREKGRVLPDPERILLEDVPWMMIRHSSNAAADYLQMRLGQATIEATAVSLGLASQTAPCTWLGQFMVMANHTRPGVDDRQAIEAYLENPDSYGADAALLTDAFVQDEAFRTAENEWHRETRRPSVNTQRFFSHNLNAHGTASEYAALMARLAQNGLSNGDSSFLARRYLEWPMVFPDNQEL
;
A
#
# COMPACT_ATOMS: atom_id res chain seq x y z
N MET A 1 -49.69 2.34 56.75
CA MET A 1 -49.44 3.59 57.51
C MET A 1 -48.63 4.49 56.59
N LEU A 2 -49.23 5.61 56.19
CA LEU A 2 -48.76 6.55 55.15
C LEU A 2 -47.48 7.30 55.54
N ALA A 3 -46.61 7.56 54.55
CA ALA A 3 -45.86 8.82 54.37
C ALA A 3 -45.32 8.87 52.91
N LEU A 4 -46.06 9.43 51.95
CA LEU A 4 -45.90 10.79 51.40
C LEU A 4 -44.47 11.16 50.95
N ILE A 5 -44.18 10.91 49.66
CA ILE A 5 -43.11 11.59 48.90
C ILE A 5 -43.79 12.51 47.88
N LYS A 6 -43.39 13.78 47.86
CA LYS A 6 -43.94 14.87 47.02
C LYS A 6 -43.42 14.81 45.58
N PRO A 7 -44.18 15.30 44.56
CA PRO A 7 -43.83 15.17 43.15
C PRO A 7 -43.27 16.49 42.58
N HIS A 8 -41.96 16.63 42.45
CA HIS A 8 -41.38 17.79 41.73
C HIS A 8 -40.18 17.45 40.81
N TRP A 9 -39.88 16.17 40.58
CA TRP A 9 -38.70 15.75 39.77
C TRP A 9 -39.04 15.02 38.46
N LEU A 10 -40.26 15.16 37.96
CA LEU A 10 -40.68 14.53 36.69
C LEU A 10 -40.99 15.53 35.56
N THR A 11 -40.92 16.84 35.82
CA THR A 11 -41.15 17.88 34.81
C THR A 11 -39.87 18.53 34.27
N ALA A 12 -38.69 18.26 34.87
CA ALA A 12 -37.41 18.81 34.39
C ALA A 12 -36.66 17.90 33.40
N VAL A 13 -36.99 16.60 33.33
CA VAL A 13 -36.32 15.65 32.43
C VAL A 13 -37.02 15.54 31.07
N PHE A 14 -38.29 15.96 30.98
CA PHE A 14 -39.04 15.93 29.71
C PHE A 14 -38.86 17.18 28.84
N LEU A 15 -38.30 18.27 29.37
CA LEU A 15 -38.01 19.49 28.59
C LEU A 15 -36.60 19.51 27.94
N LEU A 16 -35.71 18.59 28.32
CA LEU A 16 -34.38 18.45 27.70
C LEU A 16 -34.30 17.38 26.60
N LEU A 17 -35.36 16.59 26.41
CA LEU A 17 -35.45 15.54 25.37
C LEU A 17 -36.29 15.95 24.14
N LEU A 18 -36.72 17.21 24.08
CA LEU A 18 -37.45 17.81 22.94
C LEU A 18 -36.62 18.84 22.16
N LEU A 19 -35.30 18.90 22.37
CA LEU A 19 -34.36 19.83 21.69
C LEU A 19 -33.28 19.13 20.84
N SER A 20 -33.42 17.83 20.56
CA SER A 20 -32.46 17.06 19.74
C SER A 20 -33.09 16.39 18.50
N MET A 21 -34.17 16.97 17.96
CA MET A 21 -34.69 16.61 16.63
C MET A 21 -35.17 17.87 15.91
N THR A 22 -34.28 18.47 15.10
CA THR A 22 -34.54 19.22 13.85
C THR A 22 -33.29 20.01 13.46
N ALA A 23 -32.55 19.53 12.45
CA ALA A 23 -31.80 20.35 11.48
C ALA A 23 -31.13 19.43 10.46
N CYS A 24 -31.94 18.70 9.68
CA CYS A 24 -31.61 18.44 8.29
C CYS A 24 -32.08 19.67 7.52
N GLU A 25 -31.18 20.53 7.05
CA GLU A 25 -31.51 21.55 6.08
C GLU A 25 -30.31 21.82 5.17
N ARG A 26 -30.45 21.38 3.91
CA ARG A 26 -29.67 21.85 2.76
C ARG A 26 -30.03 23.32 2.50
N PRO A 27 -29.07 24.19 2.14
CA PRO A 27 -29.39 25.40 1.41
C PRO A 27 -29.47 25.04 -0.09
N SER A 28 -30.69 24.80 -0.57
CA SER A 28 -31.03 24.98 -1.99
C SER A 28 -31.58 26.39 -2.15
N ASP A 29 -30.82 27.25 -2.83
CA ASP A 29 -31.26 28.60 -3.21
C ASP A 29 -31.43 28.66 -4.74
N PRO A 30 -32.67 28.75 -5.28
CA PRO A 30 -32.91 28.86 -6.71
C PRO A 30 -33.22 30.31 -7.09
N ALA A 31 -32.22 31.18 -7.19
CA ALA A 31 -32.45 32.54 -7.70
C ALA A 31 -31.16 33.26 -8.14
N SER A 32 -30.57 32.86 -9.27
CA SER A 32 -29.82 33.78 -10.13
C SER A 32 -29.63 33.18 -11.52
N VAL A 33 -30.70 33.21 -12.32
CA VAL A 33 -30.62 33.05 -13.77
C VAL A 33 -30.03 34.35 -14.32
N VAL A 34 -28.74 34.35 -14.62
CA VAL A 34 -28.12 35.37 -15.48
C VAL A 34 -27.95 34.75 -16.86
N ALA A 35 -28.62 35.37 -17.82
CA ALA A 35 -28.67 34.98 -19.21
C ALA A 35 -27.27 34.92 -19.85
N ALA A 36 -27.01 33.84 -20.57
CA ALA A 36 -25.88 33.71 -21.47
C ALA A 36 -26.06 34.66 -22.66
N ASN A 37 -25.05 35.48 -22.92
CA ASN A 37 -24.90 36.21 -24.18
C ASN A 37 -23.75 35.56 -24.97
N PRO A 38 -23.96 35.13 -26.23
CA PRO A 38 -22.92 34.51 -27.03
C PRO A 38 -22.11 35.61 -27.72
N ALA A 39 -20.87 35.81 -27.28
CA ALA A 39 -19.89 36.61 -28.02
C ALA A 39 -18.72 35.70 -28.40
N ALA A 40 -18.48 35.62 -29.71
CA ALA A 40 -17.51 34.77 -30.35
C ALA A 40 -16.07 35.09 -29.88
N ALA A 41 -15.33 34.04 -29.51
CA ALA A 41 -13.88 34.07 -29.40
C ALA A 41 -13.30 33.14 -30.48
N THR A 42 -12.65 33.77 -31.45
CA THR A 42 -11.96 33.17 -32.60
C THR A 42 -10.83 32.23 -32.17
N SER A 43 -10.88 30.98 -32.64
CA SER A 43 -9.79 29.99 -32.54
C SER A 43 -8.74 30.24 -33.64
N ALA A 44 -7.47 30.40 -33.24
CA ALA A 44 -6.33 30.37 -34.17
C ALA A 44 -5.85 28.91 -34.38
N PRO A 45 -5.36 28.52 -35.57
CA PRO A 45 -4.95 27.15 -35.85
C PRO A 45 -3.56 26.83 -35.28
N LEU A 46 -3.42 25.63 -34.70
CA LEU A 46 -2.16 25.06 -34.22
C LEU A 46 -1.30 24.56 -35.39
N LEU A 47 0.00 24.87 -35.36
CA LEU A 47 1.00 24.37 -36.29
C LEU A 47 1.44 22.93 -35.93
N PRO A 48 1.85 22.10 -36.91
CA PRO A 48 2.21 20.70 -36.67
C PRO A 48 3.59 20.54 -36.01
N THR A 49 3.69 19.55 -35.14
CA THR A 49 4.89 19.15 -34.40
C THR A 49 6.00 18.60 -35.33
N PRO A 50 7.27 18.99 -35.18
CA PRO A 50 8.36 18.44 -35.96
C PRO A 50 8.78 17.04 -35.47
N THR A 51 8.91 16.10 -36.40
CA THR A 51 9.51 14.76 -36.17
C THR A 51 11.03 14.86 -36.31
N LEU A 52 11.79 14.25 -35.38
CA LEU A 52 13.25 14.18 -35.47
C LEU A 52 13.79 12.74 -35.43
N VAL A 53 14.94 12.62 -36.09
CA VAL A 53 15.56 11.43 -36.69
C VAL A 53 16.46 10.68 -35.71
N ARG A 54 16.52 9.34 -35.82
CA ARG A 54 17.44 8.46 -35.05
C ARG A 54 18.90 8.76 -35.37
N THR A 55 19.69 9.01 -34.32
CA THR A 55 21.16 8.91 -34.36
C THR A 55 21.67 7.84 -33.40
N ARG A 56 22.77 7.21 -33.80
CA ARG A 56 23.30 5.89 -33.41
C ARG A 56 23.94 5.85 -32.00
N LEU A 57 23.80 4.72 -31.31
CA LEU A 57 24.39 4.41 -30.00
C LEU A 57 25.94 4.29 -30.01
N PRO A 58 26.65 4.75 -28.97
CA PRO A 58 27.98 4.27 -28.61
C PRO A 58 27.92 3.15 -27.54
N GLN A 59 28.76 2.14 -27.74
CA GLN A 59 28.94 0.95 -26.91
C GLN A 59 29.93 1.25 -25.77
N ALA A 60 29.61 0.88 -24.53
CA ALA A 60 30.52 0.99 -23.38
C ALA A 60 31.22 -0.34 -23.10
N THR A 61 32.55 -0.31 -23.00
CA THR A 61 33.39 -1.44 -22.59
C THR A 61 33.69 -1.31 -21.10
N ALA A 62 33.28 -2.28 -20.29
CA ALA A 62 33.63 -2.35 -18.87
C ALA A 62 34.70 -3.40 -18.63
N THR A 63 35.79 -3.02 -17.97
CA THR A 63 36.83 -3.93 -17.49
C THR A 63 36.65 -4.10 -15.98
N ALA A 64 36.17 -5.26 -15.55
CA ALA A 64 36.07 -5.62 -14.13
C ALA A 64 37.42 -6.16 -13.62
N THR A 65 37.85 -5.69 -12.45
CA THR A 65 38.98 -6.27 -11.71
C THR A 65 38.42 -7.05 -10.52
N ALA A 66 38.57 -8.38 -10.53
CA ALA A 66 38.13 -9.27 -9.47
C ALA A 66 39.19 -9.39 -8.35
N VAL A 67 38.71 -9.48 -7.11
CA VAL A 67 39.49 -9.88 -5.91
C VAL A 67 39.07 -11.30 -5.52
N PRO A 68 39.95 -12.16 -4.98
CA PRO A 68 39.70 -13.60 -4.91
C PRO A 68 38.66 -14.01 -3.85
N PHE A 69 37.81 -14.93 -4.28
CA PHE A 69 36.79 -15.64 -3.51
C PHE A 69 37.40 -16.71 -2.57
N THR A 70 36.92 -16.77 -1.33
CA THR A 70 37.10 -17.92 -0.42
C THR A 70 35.77 -18.67 -0.29
N PRO A 71 35.80 -20.00 -0.11
CA PRO A 71 34.74 -20.90 -0.54
C PRO A 71 33.42 -20.70 0.21
N THR A 72 32.34 -20.89 -0.55
CA THR A 72 30.93 -20.92 -0.16
C THR A 72 30.74 -21.72 1.13
N PRO A 73 30.19 -21.15 2.21
CA PRO A 73 29.50 -21.99 3.18
C PRO A 73 28.32 -22.63 2.43
N THR A 74 28.37 -23.95 2.26
CA THR A 74 27.21 -24.75 1.88
C THR A 74 26.05 -24.28 2.74
N LEU A 75 25.06 -23.64 2.12
CA LEU A 75 23.82 -23.22 2.76
C LEU A 75 23.27 -24.47 3.44
N THR A 76 23.28 -24.52 4.78
CA THR A 76 22.57 -25.59 5.49
C THR A 76 21.11 -25.44 5.09
N PRO A 77 20.51 -26.41 4.40
CA PRO A 77 19.12 -26.30 4.02
C PRO A 77 18.30 -26.37 5.30
N THR A 78 17.52 -25.32 5.54
CA THR A 78 16.17 -25.39 6.11
C THR A 78 15.50 -26.70 5.61
N PRO A 79 14.79 -27.44 6.47
CA PRO A 79 13.89 -26.85 7.45
C PRO A 79 14.37 -26.93 8.90
N PHE A 80 14.58 -25.77 9.53
CA PHE A 80 14.56 -25.65 10.99
C PHE A 80 13.12 -25.64 11.54
N TYR A 81 12.15 -25.22 10.72
CA TYR A 81 10.73 -25.32 11.00
C TYR A 81 10.09 -26.45 10.18
N THR A 82 9.44 -27.41 10.84
CA THR A 82 8.82 -28.59 10.20
C THR A 82 7.30 -28.64 10.41
N GLY A 83 6.71 -27.54 10.90
CA GLY A 83 5.27 -27.41 11.10
C GLY A 83 4.49 -27.16 9.80
N PRO A 84 3.18 -26.92 9.91
CA PRO A 84 2.33 -26.59 8.77
C PRO A 84 2.83 -25.35 8.03
N LEU A 85 2.90 -25.44 6.70
CA LEU A 85 3.30 -24.34 5.83
C LEU A 85 2.08 -23.73 5.13
N SER A 86 2.02 -22.41 5.15
CA SER A 86 1.10 -21.61 4.38
C SER A 86 1.48 -21.63 2.89
N PRO A 87 0.51 -21.50 1.97
CA PRO A 87 0.82 -21.42 0.55
C PRO A 87 1.78 -20.26 0.23
N PRO A 88 2.83 -20.48 -0.57
CA PRO A 88 3.77 -19.42 -0.95
C PRO A 88 3.11 -18.40 -1.87
N CYS A 89 3.62 -17.18 -1.90
CA CYS A 89 3.31 -16.23 -2.98
C CYS A 89 3.85 -16.75 -4.32
N GLY A 90 3.24 -16.28 -5.41
CA GLY A 90 3.58 -16.72 -6.77
C GLY A 90 2.72 -17.88 -7.26
N LEU A 91 1.50 -18.05 -6.74
CA LEU A 91 0.60 -19.16 -7.12
C LEU A 91 0.00 -18.97 -8.52
N SER A 92 -0.29 -17.72 -8.87
CA SER A 92 -0.99 -17.31 -10.09
C SER A 92 -0.46 -16.00 -10.67
N LEU A 93 0.29 -15.23 -9.89
CA LEU A 93 1.01 -14.03 -10.34
C LEU A 93 2.52 -14.31 -10.45
N PRO A 94 3.24 -13.64 -11.36
CA PRO A 94 4.69 -13.77 -11.45
C PRO A 94 5.37 -13.23 -10.19
N LEU A 95 6.50 -13.82 -9.78
CA LEU A 95 7.28 -13.34 -8.62
C LEU A 95 8.20 -12.17 -8.97
N LEU A 96 8.73 -12.15 -10.20
CA LEU A 96 9.60 -11.09 -10.69
C LEU A 96 8.82 -10.15 -11.62
N PRO A 97 9.17 -8.84 -11.65
CA PRO A 97 8.68 -7.95 -12.68
C PRO A 97 9.25 -8.30 -14.05
N ASP A 98 8.51 -7.95 -15.10
CA ASP A 98 9.03 -7.91 -16.45
C ASP A 98 10.11 -6.84 -16.54
N GLN A 99 11.18 -7.15 -17.30
CA GLN A 99 12.23 -6.20 -17.59
C GLN A 99 11.69 -5.15 -18.58
N THR A 100 11.11 -4.08 -18.04
CA THR A 100 10.59 -2.94 -18.81
C THR A 100 11.51 -1.74 -18.60
N GLU A 101 12.08 -1.23 -19.69
CA GLU A 101 12.86 0.01 -19.67
C GLU A 101 11.94 1.22 -19.71
N ALA A 102 12.38 2.32 -19.07
CA ALA A 102 11.65 3.57 -19.12
C ALA A 102 11.59 4.10 -20.56
N ALA A 103 10.40 4.43 -21.04
CA ALA A 103 10.21 5.02 -22.36
C ALA A 103 10.75 6.47 -22.43
N VAL A 104 10.71 7.19 -21.32
CA VAL A 104 11.18 8.57 -21.18
C VAL A 104 12.28 8.61 -20.12
N THR A 105 13.50 8.91 -20.58
CA THR A 105 14.70 9.00 -19.73
C THR A 105 15.25 10.42 -19.60
N GLU A 106 14.74 11.37 -20.38
CA GLU A 106 15.12 12.79 -20.33
C GLU A 106 13.87 13.66 -20.53
N LEU A 107 13.83 14.82 -19.86
CA LEU A 107 12.80 15.84 -20.02
C LEU A 107 13.44 17.17 -20.41
N SER A 108 12.76 17.92 -21.28
CA SER A 108 13.14 19.29 -21.65
C SER A 108 11.92 20.20 -21.55
N PRO A 109 11.51 20.57 -20.32
CA PRO A 109 10.34 21.41 -20.11
C PRO A 109 10.60 22.84 -20.61
N ASP A 110 9.52 23.52 -21.02
CA ASP A 110 9.57 24.96 -21.28
C ASP A 110 9.93 25.71 -19.98
N ALA A 111 10.89 26.63 -20.07
CA ALA A 111 11.43 27.32 -18.90
C ALA A 111 10.37 28.20 -18.21
N ALA A 112 9.51 28.88 -18.98
CA ALA A 112 8.47 29.72 -18.40
C ALA A 112 7.38 28.87 -17.72
N ALA A 113 7.01 27.74 -18.32
CA ALA A 113 6.10 26.77 -17.71
C ALA A 113 6.67 26.18 -16.42
N LEU A 114 7.96 25.83 -16.39
CA LEU A 114 8.62 25.33 -15.18
C LEU A 114 8.62 26.37 -14.06
N THR A 115 8.98 27.64 -14.36
CA THR A 115 8.91 28.72 -13.37
C THR A 115 7.50 28.89 -12.82
N ALA A 116 6.48 28.87 -13.68
CA ALA A 116 5.09 28.97 -13.23
C ALA A 116 4.67 27.82 -12.31
N VAL A 117 5.13 26.59 -12.57
CA VAL A 117 4.90 25.43 -11.68
C VAL A 117 5.61 25.64 -10.34
N GLU A 118 6.87 26.07 -10.33
CA GLU A 118 7.65 26.28 -9.11
C GLU A 118 7.07 27.35 -8.17
N GLU A 119 6.33 28.32 -8.72
CA GLU A 119 5.61 29.35 -7.98
C GLU A 119 4.37 28.82 -7.25
N ILE A 120 3.70 27.80 -7.80
CA ILE A 120 2.44 27.28 -7.24
C ILE A 120 2.60 26.00 -6.41
N ILE A 121 3.69 25.24 -6.59
CA ILE A 121 3.90 24.02 -5.81
C ILE A 121 4.32 24.33 -4.38
N TRP A 122 3.83 23.51 -3.45
CA TRP A 122 4.29 23.55 -2.06
C TRP A 122 5.81 23.33 -1.98
N PRO A 123 6.55 24.08 -1.13
CA PRO A 123 7.99 23.89 -0.98
C PRO A 123 8.41 22.44 -0.67
N SER A 124 7.57 21.71 0.06
CA SER A 124 7.77 20.29 0.38
C SER A 124 7.69 19.35 -0.83
N ALA A 125 7.04 19.76 -1.93
CA ALA A 125 6.90 18.98 -3.15
C ALA A 125 8.06 19.20 -4.15
N ARG A 126 8.86 20.26 -3.96
CA ARG A 126 9.98 20.62 -4.86
C ARG A 126 10.98 19.47 -5.08
N PRO A 127 11.39 18.68 -4.05
CA PRO A 127 12.29 17.55 -4.28
C PRO A 127 11.73 16.49 -5.22
N ALA A 128 10.40 16.27 -5.21
CA ALA A 128 9.76 15.31 -6.12
C ALA A 128 9.72 15.84 -7.56
N LEU A 129 9.45 17.14 -7.75
CA LEU A 129 9.56 17.78 -9.07
C LEU A 129 11.01 17.72 -9.59
N GLN A 130 12.00 18.03 -8.74
CA GLN A 130 13.40 17.94 -9.13
C GLN A 130 13.78 16.52 -9.55
N ARG A 131 13.33 15.49 -8.82
CA ARG A 131 13.55 14.08 -9.18
C ARG A 131 12.94 13.73 -10.53
N LEU A 132 11.71 14.19 -10.79
CA LEU A 132 11.03 14.00 -12.07
C LEU A 132 11.85 14.59 -13.23
N LEU A 133 12.44 15.77 -13.04
CA LEU A 133 13.22 16.47 -14.05
C LEU A 133 14.60 15.85 -14.27
N ASP A 134 15.30 15.49 -13.19
CA ASP A 134 16.68 14.98 -13.24
C ASP A 134 16.74 13.51 -13.67
N GLU A 135 15.78 12.69 -13.23
CA GLU A 135 15.77 11.25 -13.47
C GLU A 135 14.35 10.74 -13.81
N PRO A 136 13.73 11.24 -14.91
CA PRO A 136 12.35 10.88 -15.28
C PRO A 136 12.17 9.38 -15.54
N GLY A 137 13.23 8.68 -15.97
CA GLY A 137 13.21 7.23 -16.15
C GLY A 137 13.01 6.43 -14.87
N THR A 138 13.07 7.08 -13.70
CA THR A 138 12.81 6.47 -12.40
C THR A 138 11.43 6.83 -11.83
N VAL A 139 10.59 7.50 -12.63
CA VAL A 139 9.27 7.97 -12.21
C VAL A 139 8.20 7.44 -13.15
N GLY A 140 7.23 6.72 -12.56
CA GLY A 140 5.97 6.37 -13.18
C GLY A 140 4.88 7.29 -12.65
N LEU A 141 4.14 7.93 -13.56
CA LEU A 141 3.08 8.88 -13.25
C LEU A 141 1.86 8.60 -14.11
N ALA A 142 0.68 8.56 -13.48
CA ALA A 142 -0.60 8.61 -14.13
C ALA A 142 -1.53 9.50 -13.28
N ALA A 143 -2.06 10.56 -13.87
CA ALA A 143 -2.98 11.47 -13.21
C ALA A 143 -4.04 11.95 -14.20
N TYR A 144 -5.32 11.78 -13.86
CA TYR A 144 -6.41 12.17 -14.74
C TYR A 144 -7.68 12.44 -13.93
N ARG A 145 -8.63 13.15 -14.55
CA ARG A 145 -10.00 13.22 -14.05
C ARG A 145 -10.73 11.96 -14.50
N VAL A 146 -11.41 11.30 -13.57
CA VAL A 146 -12.23 10.12 -13.86
C VAL A 146 -13.27 10.44 -14.93
N GLY A 147 -13.32 9.64 -16.01
CA GLY A 147 -14.15 9.87 -17.20
C GLY A 147 -13.51 10.77 -18.27
N ASP A 148 -12.29 11.27 -18.03
CA ASP A 148 -11.49 12.06 -18.98
C ASP A 148 -10.04 11.53 -19.02
N GLU A 149 -9.88 10.21 -18.94
CA GLU A 149 -8.59 9.51 -18.94
C GLU A 149 -7.76 9.89 -20.18
N ALA A 150 -8.40 10.07 -21.34
CA ALA A 150 -7.72 10.40 -22.59
C ALA A 150 -6.94 11.74 -22.56
N ASN A 151 -7.32 12.67 -21.67
CA ASN A 151 -6.65 13.95 -21.49
C ASN A 151 -5.79 14.00 -20.20
N GLY A 152 -5.48 12.83 -19.63
CA GLY A 152 -4.61 12.68 -18.47
C GLY A 152 -3.14 13.04 -18.71
N VAL A 153 -2.40 13.10 -17.62
CA VAL A 153 -0.94 13.24 -17.58
C VAL A 153 -0.32 11.89 -17.29
N TYR A 154 0.60 11.47 -18.16
CA TYR A 154 1.26 10.17 -18.09
C TYR A 154 2.77 10.31 -18.31
N LEU A 155 3.57 9.63 -17.49
CA LEU A 155 5.02 9.47 -17.68
C LEU A 155 5.39 8.06 -17.28
N ASN A 156 6.00 7.29 -18.19
CA ASN A 156 6.38 5.88 -17.95
C ASN A 156 5.27 5.09 -17.23
N ALA A 157 4.01 5.39 -17.53
CA ALA A 157 2.88 5.00 -16.70
C ALA A 157 2.69 3.48 -16.66
N ASP A 158 3.13 2.79 -17.70
CA ASP A 158 3.06 1.34 -17.87
C ASP A 158 4.37 0.63 -17.48
N MET A 159 5.36 1.35 -16.97
CA MET A 159 6.58 0.74 -16.44
C MET A 159 6.29 0.13 -15.06
N GLN A 160 6.67 -1.13 -14.87
CA GLN A 160 6.55 -1.78 -13.57
C GLN A 160 7.52 -1.14 -12.58
N MET A 161 7.00 -0.75 -11.42
CA MET A 161 7.77 -0.14 -10.34
C MET A 161 7.44 -0.80 -9.00
N PRO A 162 8.37 -0.80 -8.03
CA PRO A 162 8.10 -1.30 -6.70
C PRO A 162 6.95 -0.52 -6.06
N LEU A 163 5.90 -1.22 -5.66
CA LEU A 163 4.68 -0.59 -5.12
C LEU A 163 4.81 -0.17 -3.65
N ALA A 164 5.79 -0.76 -2.95
CA ALA A 164 5.88 -0.69 -1.50
C ALA A 164 4.49 -0.93 -0.86
N SER A 165 4.00 0.01 -0.06
CA SER A 165 2.74 -0.17 0.68
C SER A 165 1.47 0.01 -0.16
N VAL A 166 1.57 0.47 -1.41
CA VAL A 166 0.41 0.59 -2.31
C VAL A 166 -0.22 -0.78 -2.58
N VAL A 167 0.59 -1.86 -2.56
CA VAL A 167 0.08 -3.23 -2.76
C VAL A 167 -0.95 -3.67 -1.71
N LYS A 168 -1.01 -2.99 -0.54
CA LYS A 168 -2.02 -3.24 0.51
C LYS A 168 -3.46 -2.96 0.05
N LEU A 169 -3.65 -2.35 -1.13
CA LEU A 169 -4.96 -2.28 -1.77
C LEU A 169 -5.52 -3.66 -2.13
N LEU A 170 -4.68 -4.66 -2.43
CA LEU A 170 -5.13 -6.02 -2.74
C LEU A 170 -5.79 -6.69 -1.53
N PRO A 171 -5.15 -6.82 -0.36
CA PRO A 171 -5.81 -7.36 0.83
C PRO A 171 -6.99 -6.50 1.32
N LEU A 172 -6.98 -5.18 1.08
CA LEU A 172 -8.14 -4.34 1.38
C LEU A 172 -9.37 -4.72 0.54
N VAL A 173 -9.20 -4.82 -0.79
CA VAL A 173 -10.29 -5.21 -1.69
C VAL A 173 -10.74 -6.63 -1.37
N ALA A 174 -9.81 -7.57 -1.17
CA ALA A 174 -10.13 -8.94 -0.80
C ALA A 174 -10.93 -9.03 0.53
N TYR A 175 -10.58 -8.19 1.51
CA TYR A 175 -11.36 -8.06 2.76
C TYR A 175 -12.77 -7.54 2.49
N ALA A 176 -12.91 -6.45 1.74
CA ALA A 176 -14.20 -5.86 1.44
C ALA A 176 -15.13 -6.83 0.69
N GLU A 177 -14.57 -7.58 -0.26
CA GLU A 177 -15.28 -8.64 -0.98
C GLU A 177 -15.69 -9.80 -0.05
N ALA A 178 -14.81 -10.23 0.85
CA ALA A 178 -15.11 -11.29 1.80
C ALA A 178 -16.20 -10.88 2.82
N VAL A 179 -16.20 -9.62 3.28
CA VAL A 179 -17.25 -9.10 4.16
C VAL A 179 -18.58 -9.00 3.43
N ALA A 180 -18.61 -8.42 2.22
CA ALA A 180 -19.83 -8.31 1.43
C ALA A 180 -20.42 -9.69 1.07
N ALA A 181 -19.57 -10.70 0.88
CA ALA A 181 -19.99 -12.08 0.67
C ALA A 181 -20.39 -12.83 1.96
N GLY A 182 -20.37 -12.18 3.12
CA GLY A 182 -20.68 -12.78 4.42
C GLY A 182 -19.66 -13.84 4.90
N LYS A 183 -18.47 -13.90 4.29
CA LYS A 183 -17.39 -14.82 4.67
C LYS A 183 -16.58 -14.32 5.86
N LEU A 184 -16.52 -13.00 6.06
CA LEU A 184 -15.93 -12.37 7.23
C LEU A 184 -16.96 -11.49 7.92
N ASP A 185 -16.97 -11.57 9.26
CA ASP A 185 -17.75 -10.68 10.10
C ASP A 185 -16.86 -9.52 10.58
N PRO A 186 -17.10 -8.27 10.14
CA PRO A 186 -16.30 -7.11 10.54
C PRO A 186 -16.39 -6.81 12.05
N THR A 187 -17.45 -7.30 12.72
CA THR A 187 -17.68 -7.11 14.15
C THR A 187 -17.06 -8.22 15.01
N SER A 188 -16.53 -9.28 14.39
CA SER A 188 -15.73 -10.28 15.09
C SER A 188 -14.47 -9.63 15.68
N THR A 189 -13.96 -10.19 16.78
CA THR A 189 -12.79 -9.63 17.46
C THR A 189 -11.49 -10.32 17.06
N VAL A 190 -10.39 -9.58 17.10
CA VAL A 190 -9.01 -10.07 16.95
C VAL A 190 -8.20 -9.58 18.15
N THR A 191 -7.49 -10.47 18.83
CA THR A 191 -6.64 -10.06 19.95
C THR A 191 -5.40 -9.32 19.43
N LEU A 192 -4.90 -8.35 20.20
CA LEU A 192 -3.64 -7.68 19.85
C LEU A 192 -2.49 -8.68 19.80
N ALA A 193 -2.48 -9.66 20.71
CA ALA A 193 -1.49 -10.73 20.73
C ALA A 193 -1.45 -11.55 19.42
N GLU A 194 -2.60 -11.84 18.81
CA GLU A 194 -2.64 -12.51 17.49
C GLU A 194 -2.05 -11.64 16.38
N LEU A 195 -2.30 -10.33 16.39
CA LEU A 195 -1.71 -9.41 15.41
C LEU A 195 -0.20 -9.25 15.61
N GLU A 196 0.25 -9.20 16.85
CA GLU A 196 1.65 -9.00 17.23
C GLU A 196 2.53 -10.21 16.87
N GLN A 197 1.96 -11.39 16.61
CA GLN A 197 2.71 -12.52 16.03
C GLN A 197 3.29 -12.21 14.65
N TYR A 198 2.71 -11.25 13.92
CA TYR A 198 3.20 -10.80 12.62
C TYR A 198 4.10 -9.56 12.70
N TYR A 199 4.34 -9.02 13.89
CA TYR A 199 5.10 -7.79 14.06
C TYR A 199 6.59 -8.07 14.24
N LEU A 200 7.39 -7.62 13.26
CA LEU A 200 8.84 -7.59 13.36
C LEU A 200 9.31 -6.22 13.88
N PRO A 201 9.81 -6.10 15.12
CA PRO A 201 10.11 -4.82 15.75
C PRO A 201 11.07 -3.94 14.93
N GLY A 202 10.62 -2.71 14.67
CA GLY A 202 11.38 -1.70 13.96
C GLY A 202 11.17 -1.69 12.44
N TYR A 203 10.80 -2.80 11.81
CA TYR A 203 10.81 -2.91 10.34
C TYR A 203 9.70 -2.13 9.61
N ASP A 204 8.79 -1.48 10.34
CA ASP A 204 7.67 -0.70 9.81
C ASP A 204 7.72 0.80 10.19
N LEU A 205 8.87 1.29 10.67
CA LEU A 205 9.03 2.68 11.15
C LEU A 205 8.06 3.06 12.29
N GLY A 206 7.61 2.08 13.09
CA GLY A 206 6.70 2.27 14.23
C GLY A 206 5.23 2.39 13.84
N SER A 207 4.88 2.02 12.61
CA SER A 207 3.54 2.18 12.05
C SER A 207 2.48 1.38 12.79
N HIS A 208 2.75 0.11 13.09
CA HIS A 208 1.85 -0.75 13.86
C HIS A 208 1.60 -0.19 15.26
N ASN A 209 2.66 0.17 15.99
CA ASN A 209 2.56 0.72 17.33
C ASN A 209 1.76 2.03 17.37
N ARG A 210 1.95 2.92 16.38
CA ARG A 210 1.13 4.14 16.25
C ARG A 210 -0.34 3.83 16.02
N ALA A 211 -0.65 2.82 15.20
CA ALA A 211 -2.02 2.41 14.94
C ALA A 211 -2.70 1.86 16.20
N VAL A 212 -2.02 0.99 16.95
CA VAL A 212 -2.52 0.47 18.24
C VAL A 212 -2.72 1.61 19.24
N GLN A 213 -1.77 2.53 19.35
CA GLN A 213 -1.88 3.68 20.25
C GLN A 213 -3.09 4.57 19.90
N GLU A 214 -3.31 4.88 18.62
CA GLU A 214 -4.46 5.67 18.19
C GLU A 214 -5.79 4.93 18.47
N LEU A 215 -5.83 3.60 18.32
CA LEU A 215 -7.02 2.81 18.69
C LEU A 215 -7.27 2.82 20.20
N ARG A 216 -6.23 2.77 21.04
CA ARG A 216 -6.36 2.90 22.50
C ARG A 216 -6.91 4.27 22.89
N GLU A 217 -6.37 5.34 22.31
CA GLU A 217 -6.83 6.72 22.54
C GLU A 217 -8.30 6.92 22.12
N LYS A 218 -8.75 6.21 21.09
CA LYS A 218 -10.15 6.18 20.63
C LYS A 218 -11.06 5.25 21.43
N GLY A 219 -10.53 4.55 22.45
CA GLY A 219 -11.29 3.58 23.25
C GLY A 219 -11.75 2.35 22.46
N ARG A 220 -11.04 1.99 21.39
CA ARG A 220 -11.39 0.87 20.48
C ARG A 220 -10.64 -0.42 20.80
N VAL A 221 -9.67 -0.37 21.71
CA VAL A 221 -9.06 -1.58 22.30
C VAL A 221 -9.90 -2.01 23.50
N LEU A 222 -10.57 -3.14 23.36
CA LEU A 222 -11.41 -3.77 24.39
C LEU A 222 -10.51 -4.57 25.35
N PRO A 223 -10.71 -4.50 26.68
CA PRO A 223 -9.87 -5.19 27.67
C PRO A 223 -10.23 -6.67 27.85
N ASP A 224 -9.31 -7.44 28.46
CA ASP A 224 -9.48 -8.81 28.96
C ASP A 224 -9.92 -9.87 27.92
N PRO A 225 -9.03 -10.35 27.02
CA PRO A 225 -7.72 -9.79 26.68
C PRO A 225 -7.85 -8.55 25.79
N GLU A 226 -6.75 -7.77 25.65
CA GLU A 226 -6.70 -6.66 24.70
C GLU A 226 -7.02 -7.15 23.27
N ARG A 227 -8.11 -6.61 22.69
CA ARG A 227 -8.60 -6.98 21.36
C ARG A 227 -9.26 -5.80 20.66
N ILE A 228 -9.32 -5.88 19.34
CA ILE A 228 -9.98 -4.90 18.48
C ILE A 228 -11.02 -5.61 17.61
N LEU A 229 -11.88 -4.84 16.94
CA LEU A 229 -12.77 -5.41 15.93
C LEU A 229 -11.97 -5.76 14.67
N LEU A 230 -12.42 -6.75 13.90
CA LEU A 230 -11.77 -7.12 12.64
C LEU A 230 -11.76 -5.95 11.66
N GLU A 231 -12.78 -5.09 11.68
CA GLU A 231 -12.81 -3.85 10.88
C GLU A 231 -11.69 -2.85 11.19
N ASP A 232 -10.98 -3.00 12.33
CA ASP A 232 -9.84 -2.16 12.69
C ASP A 232 -8.53 -2.60 12.05
N VAL A 233 -8.40 -3.87 11.68
CA VAL A 233 -7.21 -4.39 11.02
C VAL A 233 -6.94 -3.67 9.68
N PRO A 234 -7.88 -3.61 8.71
CA PRO A 234 -7.67 -2.85 7.47
C PRO A 234 -7.54 -1.34 7.73
N TRP A 235 -8.13 -0.80 8.79
CA TRP A 235 -7.91 0.60 9.19
C TRP A 235 -6.45 0.86 9.60
N MET A 236 -5.86 -0.02 10.43
CA MET A 236 -4.44 0.04 10.80
C MET A 236 -3.56 -0.10 9.56
N MET A 237 -3.91 -1.02 8.67
CA MET A 237 -3.20 -1.28 7.43
C MET A 237 -3.20 -0.07 6.49
N ILE A 238 -4.33 0.60 6.29
CA ILE A 238 -4.43 1.69 5.30
C ILE A 238 -4.00 3.04 5.87
N ARG A 239 -4.44 3.39 7.08
CA ARG A 239 -4.15 4.72 7.66
C ARG A 239 -2.71 4.84 8.17
N HIS A 240 -2.19 3.76 8.76
CA HIS A 240 -0.85 3.77 9.34
C HIS A 240 0.16 2.96 8.53
N SER A 241 -0.25 2.23 7.48
CA SER A 241 0.62 1.29 6.79
C SER A 241 1.18 0.18 7.69
N SER A 242 0.39 -0.28 8.67
CA SER A 242 0.82 -1.37 9.55
C SER A 242 1.08 -2.66 8.77
N ASN A 243 2.33 -3.12 8.77
CA ASN A 243 2.75 -4.36 8.10
C ASN A 243 2.16 -5.59 8.78
N ALA A 244 2.17 -5.63 10.12
CA ALA A 244 1.58 -6.75 10.88
C ALA A 244 0.07 -6.89 10.63
N ALA A 245 -0.66 -5.77 10.51
CA ALA A 245 -2.07 -5.80 10.14
C ALA A 245 -2.30 -6.31 8.70
N ALA A 246 -1.42 -5.93 7.77
CA ALA A 246 -1.46 -6.44 6.40
C ALA A 246 -1.20 -7.95 6.34
N ASP A 247 -0.18 -8.43 7.04
CA ASP A 247 0.20 -9.85 7.07
C ASP A 247 -0.88 -10.69 7.74
N TYR A 248 -1.41 -10.25 8.89
CA TYR A 248 -2.55 -10.92 9.52
C TYR A 248 -3.72 -11.07 8.55
N LEU A 249 -4.07 -9.99 7.84
CA LEU A 249 -5.21 -10.00 6.94
C LEU A 249 -4.96 -10.89 5.72
N GLN A 250 -3.75 -10.84 5.15
CA GLN A 250 -3.31 -11.71 4.07
C GLN A 250 -3.35 -13.18 4.47
N MET A 251 -2.85 -13.52 5.67
CA MET A 251 -2.85 -14.89 6.18
C MET A 251 -4.26 -15.40 6.48
N ARG A 252 -5.14 -14.52 6.98
CA ARG A 252 -6.56 -14.85 7.23
C ARG A 252 -7.36 -15.05 5.93
N LEU A 253 -7.08 -14.28 4.89
CA LEU A 253 -7.75 -14.39 3.58
C LEU A 253 -7.16 -15.50 2.69
N GLY A 254 -5.87 -15.82 2.89
CA GLY A 254 -5.11 -16.79 2.13
C GLY A 254 -4.47 -16.19 0.87
N GLN A 255 -3.24 -16.63 0.57
CA GLN A 255 -2.44 -16.14 -0.56
C GLN A 255 -3.16 -16.25 -1.90
N ALA A 256 -3.82 -17.38 -2.18
CA ALA A 256 -4.57 -17.60 -3.42
C ALA A 256 -5.69 -16.56 -3.61
N THR A 257 -6.35 -16.14 -2.52
CA THR A 257 -7.39 -15.10 -2.56
C THR A 257 -6.79 -13.73 -2.90
N ILE A 258 -5.63 -13.40 -2.34
CA ILE A 258 -4.96 -12.12 -2.61
C ILE A 258 -4.56 -12.02 -4.09
N GLU A 259 -3.96 -13.07 -4.62
CA GLU A 259 -3.54 -13.08 -6.03
C GLU A 259 -4.72 -13.10 -6.99
N ALA A 260 -5.76 -13.91 -6.70
CA ALA A 260 -7.00 -13.89 -7.48
C ALA A 260 -7.68 -12.51 -7.45
N THR A 261 -7.53 -11.75 -6.37
CA THR A 261 -8.03 -10.38 -6.28
C THR A 261 -7.35 -9.48 -7.29
N ALA A 262 -6.03 -9.52 -7.43
CA ALA A 262 -5.31 -8.75 -8.46
C ALA A 262 -5.80 -9.10 -9.88
N VAL A 263 -5.97 -10.38 -10.18
CA VAL A 263 -6.50 -10.86 -11.46
C VAL A 263 -7.92 -10.31 -11.70
N SER A 264 -8.81 -10.38 -10.69
CA SER A 264 -10.19 -9.86 -10.80
C SER A 264 -10.25 -8.33 -10.97
N LEU A 265 -9.22 -7.64 -10.50
CA LEU A 265 -9.07 -6.20 -10.65
C LEU A 265 -8.53 -5.80 -12.03
N GLY A 266 -8.03 -6.77 -12.81
CA GLY A 266 -7.45 -6.54 -14.13
C GLY A 266 -6.03 -5.99 -14.07
N LEU A 267 -5.30 -6.24 -12.97
CA LEU A 267 -3.91 -5.80 -12.79
C LEU A 267 -2.98 -6.83 -13.45
N ALA A 268 -2.80 -6.72 -14.76
CA ALA A 268 -2.05 -7.66 -15.58
C ALA A 268 -0.54 -7.59 -15.32
N SER A 269 -0.03 -6.43 -14.91
CA SER A 269 1.37 -6.22 -14.55
C SER A 269 1.65 -6.41 -13.06
N GLN A 270 0.71 -6.92 -12.27
CA GLN A 270 0.94 -7.15 -10.84
C GLN A 270 1.84 -8.36 -10.60
N THR A 271 2.94 -8.19 -9.87
CA THR A 271 3.71 -9.33 -9.33
C THR A 271 3.17 -9.77 -7.97
N ALA A 272 3.41 -11.01 -7.59
CA ALA A 272 2.83 -11.63 -6.41
C ALA A 272 3.24 -10.88 -5.12
N PRO A 273 2.28 -10.43 -4.29
CA PRO A 273 2.59 -9.92 -2.96
C PRO A 273 2.87 -11.07 -1.99
N CYS A 274 4.05 -11.07 -1.37
CA CYS A 274 4.36 -11.92 -0.23
C CYS A 274 4.10 -11.15 1.09
N THR A 275 4.02 -11.86 2.22
CA THR A 275 3.92 -11.22 3.55
C THR A 275 5.12 -10.31 3.79
N TRP A 276 4.90 -9.17 4.45
CA TRP A 276 5.95 -8.21 4.81
C TRP A 276 6.97 -8.84 5.75
N LEU A 277 6.51 -9.58 6.76
CA LEU A 277 7.34 -10.33 7.70
C LEU A 277 8.28 -11.29 6.94
N GLY A 278 7.74 -12.08 6.01
CA GLY A 278 8.53 -12.96 5.14
C GLY A 278 9.53 -12.19 4.28
N GLN A 279 9.10 -11.10 3.64
CA GLN A 279 9.96 -10.22 2.83
C GLN A 279 11.15 -9.67 3.63
N PHE A 280 10.94 -9.27 4.89
CA PHE A 280 12.02 -8.78 5.73
C PHE A 280 13.01 -9.87 6.11
N MET A 281 12.53 -11.06 6.45
CA MET A 281 13.40 -12.19 6.84
C MET A 281 14.13 -12.82 5.65
N VAL A 282 13.57 -12.77 4.43
CA VAL A 282 14.33 -13.22 3.25
C VAL A 282 15.46 -12.26 2.88
N MET A 283 15.39 -10.98 3.25
CA MET A 283 16.53 -10.09 3.11
C MET A 283 17.64 -10.45 4.10
N ALA A 284 17.30 -10.70 5.36
CA ALA A 284 18.24 -11.19 6.37
C ALA A 284 17.51 -11.82 7.57
N ASN A 285 18.05 -12.93 8.09
CA ASN A 285 17.54 -13.62 9.28
C ASN A 285 18.67 -14.35 10.03
N HIS A 286 18.43 -14.71 11.30
CA HIS A 286 19.45 -15.30 12.19
C HIS A 286 19.95 -16.69 11.77
N THR A 287 19.19 -17.41 10.92
CA THR A 287 19.55 -18.78 10.49
C THR A 287 20.54 -18.82 9.34
N ARG A 288 20.90 -17.66 8.78
CA ARG A 288 21.93 -17.53 7.73
C ARG A 288 23.17 -16.78 8.23
N PRO A 289 23.81 -17.20 9.33
CA PRO A 289 24.97 -16.50 9.87
C PRO A 289 26.13 -16.52 8.87
N GLY A 290 26.71 -15.35 8.59
CA GLY A 290 27.87 -15.21 7.71
C GLY A 290 27.59 -15.28 6.21
N VAL A 291 26.31 -15.39 5.81
CA VAL A 291 25.90 -15.18 4.41
C VAL A 291 25.72 -13.69 4.17
N ASP A 292 26.21 -13.20 3.03
CA ASP A 292 25.99 -11.82 2.62
C ASP A 292 24.54 -11.64 2.15
N ASP A 293 23.83 -10.66 2.73
CA ASP A 293 22.41 -10.40 2.43
C ASP A 293 22.16 -10.16 0.93
N ARG A 294 23.10 -9.50 0.24
CA ARG A 294 22.97 -9.21 -1.19
C ARG A 294 23.11 -10.49 -2.01
N GLN A 295 24.05 -11.36 -1.67
CA GLN A 295 24.19 -12.68 -2.29
C GLN A 295 22.93 -13.55 -2.08
N ALA A 296 22.32 -13.50 -0.89
CA ALA A 296 21.09 -14.23 -0.62
C ALA A 296 19.93 -13.75 -1.53
N ILE A 297 19.82 -12.44 -1.74
CA ILE A 297 18.82 -11.87 -2.66
C ILE A 297 19.10 -12.26 -4.11
N GLU A 298 20.36 -12.28 -4.55
CA GLU A 298 20.72 -12.69 -5.91
C GLU A 298 20.33 -14.15 -6.19
N ALA A 299 20.48 -15.05 -5.21
CA ALA A 299 20.03 -16.44 -5.34
C ALA A 299 18.52 -16.55 -5.59
N TYR A 300 17.70 -15.67 -5.02
CA TYR A 300 16.27 -15.60 -5.30
C TYR A 300 15.95 -15.10 -6.71
N LEU A 301 16.80 -14.27 -7.31
CA LEU A 301 16.63 -13.85 -8.71
C LEU A 301 16.96 -14.98 -9.68
N GLU A 302 17.90 -15.84 -9.33
CA GLU A 302 18.24 -17.04 -10.10
C GLU A 302 17.18 -18.15 -9.97
N ASN A 303 16.49 -18.21 -8.82
CA ASN A 303 15.42 -19.17 -8.54
C ASN A 303 14.22 -18.50 -7.85
N PRO A 304 13.34 -17.80 -8.59
CA PRO A 304 12.25 -17.03 -7.99
C PRO A 304 11.29 -17.86 -7.14
N ASP A 305 11.02 -19.12 -7.52
CA ASP A 305 10.12 -19.99 -6.74
C ASP A 305 10.60 -20.21 -5.30
N SER A 306 11.92 -20.21 -5.06
CA SER A 306 12.45 -20.32 -3.69
C SER A 306 12.22 -19.06 -2.86
N TYR A 307 12.08 -17.88 -3.49
CA TYR A 307 11.71 -16.66 -2.75
C TYR A 307 10.31 -16.77 -2.16
N GLY A 308 9.34 -17.23 -2.95
CA GLY A 308 7.98 -17.40 -2.46
C GLY A 308 7.88 -18.46 -1.37
N ALA A 309 8.57 -19.59 -1.56
CA ALA A 309 8.63 -20.67 -0.57
C ALA A 309 9.30 -20.23 0.74
N ASP A 310 10.46 -19.57 0.67
CA ASP A 310 11.19 -19.12 1.86
C ASP A 310 10.45 -18.01 2.59
N ALA A 311 9.79 -17.08 1.89
CA ALA A 311 9.01 -16.03 2.52
C ALA A 311 7.85 -16.62 3.35
N ALA A 312 7.14 -17.63 2.83
CA ALA A 312 6.10 -18.33 3.57
C ALA A 312 6.68 -19.11 4.76
N LEU A 313 7.73 -19.89 4.53
CA LEU A 313 8.42 -20.69 5.55
C LEU A 313 8.92 -19.84 6.74
N LEU A 314 9.57 -18.71 6.45
CA LEU A 314 10.07 -17.80 7.47
C LEU A 314 8.91 -17.13 8.22
N THR A 315 7.82 -16.77 7.52
CA THR A 315 6.61 -16.24 8.16
C THR A 315 6.01 -17.26 9.12
N ASP A 316 5.79 -18.49 8.67
CA ASP A 316 5.20 -19.54 9.50
C ASP A 316 6.11 -19.91 10.68
N ALA A 317 7.42 -19.97 10.47
CA ALA A 317 8.36 -20.20 11.56
C ALA A 317 8.29 -19.08 12.60
N PHE A 318 8.29 -17.80 12.19
CA PHE A 318 8.19 -16.68 13.13
C PHE A 318 6.85 -16.66 13.89
N VAL A 319 5.75 -17.03 13.24
CA VAL A 319 4.42 -17.03 13.87
C VAL A 319 4.25 -18.22 14.80
N GLN A 320 4.68 -19.41 14.38
CA GLN A 320 4.34 -20.69 15.02
C GLN A 320 5.43 -21.26 15.92
N ASP A 321 6.69 -20.88 15.73
CA ASP A 321 7.82 -21.33 16.55
C ASP A 321 8.33 -20.19 17.44
N GLU A 322 7.98 -20.26 18.73
CA GLU A 322 8.37 -19.28 19.73
C GLU A 322 9.88 -19.20 19.93
N ALA A 323 10.60 -20.32 19.80
CA ALA A 323 12.05 -20.34 19.94
C ALA A 323 12.71 -19.64 18.75
N PHE A 324 12.25 -19.92 17.53
CA PHE A 324 12.68 -19.20 16.32
C PHE A 324 12.38 -17.70 16.43
N ARG A 325 11.15 -17.33 16.81
CA ARG A 325 10.75 -15.92 16.97
C ARG A 325 11.60 -15.20 18.01
N THR A 326 11.89 -15.86 19.13
CA THR A 326 12.73 -15.28 20.18
C THR A 326 14.14 -15.03 19.67
N ALA A 327 14.76 -16.03 19.06
CA ALA A 327 16.10 -15.93 18.50
C ALA A 327 16.20 -14.85 17.40
N GLU A 328 15.19 -14.78 16.51
CA GLU A 328 15.13 -13.77 15.44
C GLU A 328 15.00 -12.34 16.02
N ASN A 329 14.16 -12.16 17.03
CA ASN A 329 14.02 -10.87 17.71
C ASN A 329 15.31 -10.45 18.43
N GLU A 330 15.99 -11.37 19.11
CA GLU A 330 17.28 -11.09 19.75
C GLU A 330 18.33 -10.70 18.72
N TRP A 331 18.44 -11.48 17.65
CA TRP A 331 19.37 -11.23 16.56
C TRP A 331 19.13 -9.88 15.88
N HIS A 332 17.88 -9.48 15.63
CA HIS A 332 17.55 -8.18 15.04
C HIS A 332 17.78 -6.98 15.96
N ARG A 333 17.70 -7.15 17.29
CA ARG A 333 18.07 -6.07 18.22
C ARG A 333 19.57 -5.81 18.20
N GLU A 334 20.37 -6.86 18.00
CA GLU A 334 21.84 -6.80 18.01
C GLU A 334 22.42 -6.49 16.63
N THR A 335 21.79 -7.02 15.58
CA THR A 335 22.24 -6.94 14.20
C THR A 335 21.53 -5.81 13.48
N ARG A 336 22.32 -4.96 12.82
CA ARG A 336 21.80 -3.90 11.97
C ARG A 336 20.94 -4.53 10.86
N ARG A 337 19.87 -3.83 10.46
CA ARG A 337 19.15 -4.12 9.21
C ARG A 337 20.09 -4.27 8.02
N PRO A 338 19.67 -4.98 6.96
CA PRO A 338 20.37 -4.96 5.68
C PRO A 338 20.73 -3.53 5.27
N SER A 339 21.85 -3.37 4.57
CA SER A 339 22.27 -2.03 4.11
C SER A 339 21.17 -1.36 3.28
N VAL A 340 21.13 -0.02 3.22
CA VAL A 340 20.16 0.69 2.36
C VAL A 340 20.31 0.28 0.90
N ASN A 341 21.52 -0.04 0.44
CA ASN A 341 21.77 -0.55 -0.91
C ASN A 341 21.18 -1.94 -1.12
N THR A 342 21.26 -2.81 -0.11
CA THR A 342 20.64 -4.14 -0.11
C THR A 342 19.12 -4.02 -0.11
N GLN A 343 18.54 -3.18 0.74
CA GLN A 343 17.09 -2.93 0.77
C GLN A 343 16.60 -2.34 -0.56
N ARG A 344 17.34 -1.41 -1.16
CA ARG A 344 17.04 -0.86 -2.48
C ARG A 344 17.08 -1.95 -3.55
N PHE A 345 18.09 -2.82 -3.51
CA PHE A 345 18.21 -3.92 -4.46
C PHE A 345 17.07 -4.93 -4.32
N PHE A 346 16.74 -5.33 -3.09
CA PHE A 346 15.56 -6.17 -2.82
C PHE A 346 14.29 -5.51 -3.35
N SER A 347 14.05 -4.25 -2.98
CA SER A 347 12.85 -3.53 -3.39
C SER A 347 12.76 -3.38 -4.91
N HIS A 348 13.88 -3.19 -5.60
CA HIS A 348 13.88 -3.05 -7.06
C HIS A 348 13.58 -4.35 -7.80
N ASN A 349 13.82 -5.52 -7.21
CA ASN A 349 13.73 -6.79 -7.93
C ASN A 349 12.67 -7.76 -7.39
N LEU A 350 12.38 -7.74 -6.09
CA LEU A 350 11.56 -8.77 -5.42
C LEU A 350 10.32 -8.23 -4.70
N ASN A 351 10.31 -6.97 -4.24
CA ASN A 351 9.06 -6.38 -3.73
C ASN A 351 7.97 -6.49 -4.81
N ALA A 352 6.70 -6.52 -4.39
CA ALA A 352 5.60 -6.48 -5.34
C ALA A 352 5.69 -5.25 -6.26
N HIS A 353 5.55 -5.48 -7.56
CA HIS A 353 5.55 -4.47 -8.62
C HIS A 353 4.17 -4.35 -9.25
N GLY A 354 3.92 -3.18 -9.82
CA GLY A 354 2.76 -2.85 -10.65
C GLY A 354 3.03 -1.54 -11.38
N THR A 355 2.06 -1.03 -12.12
CA THR A 355 2.25 0.18 -12.93
C THR A 355 1.42 1.34 -12.40
N ALA A 356 1.86 2.57 -12.69
CA ALA A 356 1.10 3.76 -12.30
C ALA A 356 -0.26 3.81 -13.01
N SER A 357 -0.33 3.38 -14.27
CA SER A 357 -1.56 3.35 -15.06
C SER A 357 -2.61 2.40 -14.45
N GLU A 358 -2.22 1.17 -14.12
CA GLU A 358 -3.11 0.16 -13.53
C GLU A 358 -3.61 0.59 -12.14
N TYR A 359 -2.72 1.14 -11.30
CA TYR A 359 -3.12 1.60 -9.98
C TYR A 359 -3.96 2.88 -10.01
N ALA A 360 -3.73 3.81 -10.95
CA ALA A 360 -4.64 4.93 -11.16
C ALA A 360 -6.02 4.44 -11.62
N ALA A 361 -6.08 3.47 -12.54
CA ALA A 361 -7.32 2.84 -12.99
C ALA A 361 -8.05 2.11 -11.85
N LEU A 362 -7.33 1.43 -10.96
CA LEU A 362 -7.89 0.84 -9.75
C LEU A 362 -8.51 1.90 -8.84
N MET A 363 -7.83 3.02 -8.61
CA MET A 363 -8.37 4.10 -7.79
C MET A 363 -9.62 4.73 -8.43
N ALA A 364 -9.64 4.94 -9.74
CA ALA A 364 -10.82 5.41 -10.47
C ALA A 364 -11.99 4.42 -10.35
N ARG A 365 -11.72 3.13 -10.54
CA ARG A 365 -12.69 2.05 -10.37
C ARG A 365 -13.28 2.02 -8.97
N LEU A 366 -12.45 2.16 -7.94
CA LEU A 366 -12.89 2.21 -6.53
C LEU A 366 -13.78 3.42 -6.28
N ALA A 367 -13.40 4.61 -6.76
CA ALA A 367 -14.19 5.84 -6.62
C ALA A 367 -15.57 5.75 -7.29
N GLN A 368 -15.69 4.97 -8.37
CA GLN A 368 -16.93 4.74 -9.11
C GLN A 368 -17.78 3.57 -8.59
N ASN A 369 -17.44 2.99 -7.44
CA ASN A 369 -18.08 1.78 -6.89
C ASN A 369 -18.00 0.56 -7.84
N GLY A 370 -16.85 0.38 -8.49
CA GLY A 370 -16.62 -0.67 -9.48
C GLY A 370 -16.18 -2.03 -8.91
N LEU A 371 -16.37 -2.30 -7.62
CA LEU A 371 -16.13 -3.64 -7.06
C LEU A 371 -17.30 -4.58 -7.37
N SER A 372 -17.34 -5.79 -6.80
CA SER A 372 -18.36 -6.79 -7.17
C SER A 372 -19.79 -6.35 -6.89
N ASN A 373 -19.98 -5.49 -5.87
CA ASN A 373 -21.27 -4.92 -5.50
C ASN A 373 -21.08 -3.58 -4.75
N GLY A 374 -22.22 -2.94 -4.42
CA GLY A 374 -22.23 -1.66 -3.71
C GLY A 374 -21.67 -1.73 -2.29
N ASP A 375 -21.88 -2.83 -1.57
CA ASP A 375 -21.40 -3.00 -0.20
C ASP A 375 -19.89 -3.17 -0.15
N SER A 376 -19.30 -4.00 -1.02
CA SER A 376 -17.84 -4.13 -1.10
C SER A 376 -17.19 -2.82 -1.53
N SER A 377 -17.78 -2.12 -2.48
CA SER A 377 -17.32 -0.78 -2.91
C SER A 377 -17.33 0.24 -1.77
N PHE A 378 -18.45 0.32 -1.05
CA PHE A 378 -18.58 1.22 0.10
C PHE A 378 -17.55 0.90 1.19
N LEU A 379 -17.36 -0.38 1.51
CA LEU A 379 -16.39 -0.81 2.51
C LEU A 379 -14.96 -0.42 2.11
N ALA A 380 -14.52 -0.71 0.89
CA ALA A 380 -13.18 -0.35 0.43
C ALA A 380 -12.96 1.17 0.48
N ARG A 381 -13.93 1.95 -0.01
CA ARG A 381 -13.88 3.42 0.02
C ARG A 381 -13.84 3.99 1.43
N ARG A 382 -14.62 3.44 2.37
CA ARG A 382 -14.60 3.86 3.80
C ARG A 382 -13.19 3.85 4.39
N TYR A 383 -12.34 2.91 4.00
CA TYR A 383 -10.95 2.87 4.46
C TYR A 383 -10.03 3.82 3.69
N LEU A 384 -10.25 4.02 2.40
CA LEU A 384 -9.38 4.83 1.54
C LEU A 384 -9.66 6.33 1.63
N GLU A 385 -10.91 6.72 1.90
CA GLU A 385 -11.35 8.11 1.99
C GLU A 385 -11.03 8.74 3.36
N TRP A 386 -10.23 8.07 4.21
CA TRP A 386 -9.81 8.62 5.49
C TRP A 386 -9.12 10.01 5.39
N PRO A 387 -8.40 10.40 4.31
CA PRO A 387 -7.86 11.75 4.19
C PRO A 387 -8.95 12.82 4.01
N MET A 388 -10.17 12.44 3.61
CA MET A 388 -11.30 13.37 3.45
C MET A 388 -11.81 13.92 4.79
N VAL A 389 -11.27 13.44 5.91
CA VAL A 389 -11.53 14.06 7.23
C VAL A 389 -10.86 15.42 7.39
N PHE A 390 -9.84 15.74 6.57
CA PHE A 390 -9.16 17.02 6.60
C PHE A 390 -9.96 18.06 5.79
N PRO A 391 -10.23 19.26 6.34
CA PRO A 391 -11.02 20.29 5.66
C PRO A 391 -10.53 20.61 4.24
N ASP A 392 -9.22 20.73 4.06
CA ASP A 392 -8.59 21.04 2.76
C ASP A 392 -8.87 19.98 1.68
N ASN A 393 -9.25 18.77 2.07
CA ASN A 393 -9.59 17.69 1.15
C ASN A 393 -11.11 17.59 0.88
N GLN A 394 -11.96 18.29 1.64
CA GLN A 394 -13.43 18.24 1.47
C GLN A 394 -13.95 19.16 0.37
N GLU A 395 -13.11 20.08 -0.11
CA GLU A 395 -13.47 21.14 -1.07
C GLU A 395 -13.19 20.76 -2.54
N LEU A 396 -12.82 19.51 -2.83
CA LEU A 396 -12.45 19.02 -4.18
C LEU A 396 -13.58 18.30 -4.90
#